data_AF-A0A1I0RVU3-F1
#
_entry.id   AF-A0A1I0RVU3-F1
#
_cell.length_a   1.000
_cell.length_b   1.000
_cell.length_c   1.000
_cell.angle_alpha   90.00
_cell.angle_beta   90.00
_cell.angle_gamma   90.00
#
_symmetry.space_group_name_H-M   'P 1'
#
loop_
_entity.id
_entity.type
_entity.pdbx_description
1 polymer ?
#
loop_
_entity_poly.entity_id
_entity_poly.type
_entity_poly.pdbx_seq_one_letter_code
_entity_poly.pdbx_strand_id
1 'polypeptide(L)'
;MENKQIKGYFFFYLSDKVDRKTNEYTLQILDENLNKVKDIKFQDSKNINLLEAGYNGGSLSFLFQNEKERSLNMRIYSLDGKLINNYTSEYSRKTEQLMEQYKTLHTDDGTNNNVFDVGEKGYVSVMPVRDGKDRTYEVDFYGSQSKAYWKYIPNDDNDRIAFAEYLGNTDSLIVLQVLKRKHLLTGGISAHIVGINFVTKKKVFDLDGENDEYLLLPTSLKVKQEGGKFILMGTYFDKDANVAKDASKGLAVYEVTTSGKVLSKTYNSWEKDFAKYLRTNSKGKIDEVGYLYIHNMVQAANGNMYVVGEGYKRQVSAGGVALKVLGAAAGAGTNVGATKIITTDMVVMTFDKNFKVTGAKVYDKTNNNAELSAISDFNSQHLIAMMLKSTGAFDYNFTTVDEDNITFSFCFSDYVRSSDYKGQTFNTIRFNGTTFKQDKINLKSKASKSRILPAKPGSIMIMEYYKKDKRLDCHLEKIS
;
A
#
# COMPACT_ATOMS: atom_id res chain seq x y z
N MET A 1 14.94 0.35 -2.30
CA MET A 1 15.15 0.63 -0.87
C MET A 1 15.97 -0.51 -0.28
N GLU A 2 16.89 -0.26 0.65
CA GLU A 2 17.65 -1.30 1.36
C GLU A 2 17.77 -0.89 2.82
N ASN A 3 17.53 -1.83 3.75
CA ASN A 3 17.48 -1.57 5.19
C ASN A 3 16.62 -0.35 5.56
N LYS A 4 15.47 -0.21 4.89
CA LYS A 4 14.52 0.92 5.02
C LYS A 4 15.05 2.29 4.56
N GLN A 5 16.18 2.33 3.85
CA GLN A 5 16.73 3.54 3.27
C GLN A 5 16.62 3.58 1.76
N ILE A 6 16.40 4.78 1.21
CA ILE A 6 16.46 5.03 -0.23
C ILE A 6 17.92 5.08 -0.66
N LYS A 7 18.28 4.18 -1.59
CA LYS A 7 19.62 4.09 -2.19
C LYS A 7 19.70 4.72 -3.59
N GLY A 8 18.56 5.14 -4.13
CA GLY A 8 18.49 5.67 -5.48
C GLY A 8 17.09 5.69 -6.05
N TYR A 9 17.03 6.13 -7.30
CA TYR A 9 15.81 6.31 -8.09
C TYR A 9 16.01 5.75 -9.49
N PHE A 10 14.91 5.57 -10.23
CA PHE A 10 14.99 5.26 -11.64
C PHE A 10 13.94 6.03 -12.44
N PHE A 11 14.24 6.28 -13.71
CA PHE A 11 13.28 6.73 -14.71
C PHE A 11 13.21 5.73 -15.84
N PHE A 12 11.99 5.40 -16.27
CA PHE A 12 11.74 4.64 -17.49
C PHE A 12 11.09 5.55 -18.52
N TYR A 13 11.71 5.72 -19.69
CA TYR A 13 11.17 6.56 -20.74
C TYR A 13 11.57 6.07 -22.14
N LEU A 14 10.75 6.43 -23.13
CA LEU A 14 11.05 6.22 -24.54
C LEU A 14 12.16 7.19 -24.96
N SER A 15 13.30 6.67 -25.40
CA SER A 15 14.44 7.46 -25.87
C SER A 15 14.42 7.66 -27.38
N ASP A 16 13.95 6.68 -28.16
CA ASP A 16 13.84 6.80 -29.62
C ASP A 16 12.72 5.91 -30.20
N LYS A 17 12.27 6.23 -31.42
CA LYS A 17 11.35 5.41 -32.21
C LYS A 17 12.10 4.75 -33.36
N VAL A 18 12.52 3.50 -33.16
CA VAL A 18 13.30 2.73 -34.14
C VAL A 18 12.47 2.44 -35.39
N ASP A 19 11.25 1.93 -35.23
CA ASP A 19 10.31 1.66 -36.32
C ASP A 19 8.82 1.73 -35.87
N ARG A 20 7.88 1.31 -36.71
CA ARG A 20 6.42 1.36 -36.41
C ARG A 20 5.95 0.42 -35.28
N LYS A 21 6.77 -0.57 -34.92
CA LYS A 21 6.50 -1.62 -33.93
C LYS A 21 7.53 -1.61 -32.79
N THR A 22 8.71 -1.06 -33.02
CA THR A 22 9.85 -1.09 -32.08
C THR A 22 10.23 0.32 -31.62
N ASN A 23 10.39 0.50 -30.32
CA ASN A 23 10.94 1.71 -29.70
C ASN A 23 12.25 1.37 -28.99
N GLU A 24 13.12 2.38 -28.83
CA GLU A 24 14.20 2.33 -27.85
C GLU A 24 13.71 2.95 -26.53
N TYR A 25 14.01 2.27 -25.43
CA TYR A 25 13.73 2.74 -24.09
C TYR A 25 15.02 2.90 -23.29
N THR A 26 15.00 3.83 -22.34
CA THR A 26 16.06 4.03 -21.37
C THR A 26 15.53 3.85 -19.95
N LEU A 27 16.21 3.01 -19.18
CA LEU A 27 16.16 3.00 -17.72
C LEU A 27 17.34 3.81 -17.20
N GLN A 28 17.07 5.01 -16.69
CA GLN A 28 18.07 5.86 -16.07
C GLN A 28 18.08 5.60 -14.57
N ILE A 29 19.21 5.17 -14.03
CA ILE A 29 19.41 4.89 -12.61
C ILE A 29 20.15 6.07 -11.97
N LEU A 30 19.60 6.57 -10.86
CA LEU A 30 20.18 7.64 -10.05
C LEU A 30 20.54 7.12 -8.67
N ASP A 31 21.56 7.69 -8.05
CA ASP A 31 21.86 7.47 -6.64
C ASP A 31 20.87 8.25 -5.74
N GLU A 32 20.99 8.04 -4.43
CA GLU A 32 20.20 8.74 -3.41
C GLU A 32 20.36 10.27 -3.39
N ASN A 33 21.36 10.81 -4.10
CA ASN A 33 21.64 12.24 -4.26
C ASN A 33 21.20 12.76 -5.64
N LEU A 34 20.45 11.96 -6.41
CA LEU A 34 19.98 12.27 -7.77
C LEU A 34 21.10 12.35 -8.82
N ASN A 35 22.32 11.91 -8.51
CA ASN A 35 23.37 11.82 -9.51
C ASN A 35 23.10 10.62 -10.42
N LYS A 36 23.30 10.81 -11.73
CA LYS A 36 23.17 9.72 -12.68
C LYS A 36 24.28 8.70 -12.48
N VAL A 37 23.88 7.46 -12.18
CA VAL A 37 24.77 6.31 -12.02
C VAL A 37 24.92 5.57 -13.35
N LYS A 38 23.80 5.28 -14.01
CA LYS A 38 23.78 4.43 -15.21
C LYS A 38 22.57 4.71 -16.09
N ASP A 39 22.76 4.55 -17.41
CA ASP A 39 21.67 4.39 -18.36
C ASP A 39 21.70 2.95 -18.90
N ILE A 40 20.57 2.26 -18.87
CA ILE A 40 20.37 0.95 -19.50
C ILE A 40 19.43 1.18 -20.68
N LYS A 41 19.95 0.98 -21.89
CA LYS A 41 19.19 1.13 -23.13
C LYS A 41 18.82 -0.23 -23.69
N PHE A 42 17.60 -0.36 -24.19
CA PHE A 42 17.16 -1.56 -24.89
C PHE A 42 16.05 -1.22 -25.89
N GLN A 43 15.91 -2.05 -26.92
CA GLN A 43 14.83 -1.96 -27.89
C GLN A 43 13.73 -2.97 -27.55
N ASP A 44 12.48 -2.56 -27.72
CA ASP A 44 11.33 -3.42 -27.42
C ASP A 44 10.08 -3.03 -28.23
N SER A 45 9.06 -3.87 -28.14
CA SER A 45 7.71 -3.59 -28.62
C SER A 45 7.22 -2.24 -28.10
N LYS A 46 6.61 -1.43 -28.98
CA LYS A 46 5.98 -0.15 -28.58
C LYS A 46 4.83 -0.29 -27.58
N ASN A 47 4.38 -1.52 -27.33
CA ASN A 47 3.24 -1.83 -26.46
C ASN A 47 3.71 -2.31 -25.08
N ILE A 48 4.99 -2.15 -24.73
CA ILE A 48 5.46 -2.41 -23.37
C ILE A 48 5.10 -1.24 -22.45
N ASN A 49 4.68 -1.59 -21.24
CA ASN A 49 4.49 -0.68 -20.12
C ASN A 49 5.23 -1.24 -18.91
N LEU A 50 5.92 -0.38 -18.16
CA LEU A 50 6.48 -0.78 -16.87
C LEU A 50 5.32 -0.86 -15.86
N LEU A 51 5.11 -2.03 -15.27
CA LEU A 51 4.14 -2.20 -14.20
C LEU A 51 4.73 -1.84 -12.84
N GLU A 52 5.95 -2.30 -12.57
CA GLU A 52 6.53 -2.22 -11.24
C GLU A 52 8.05 -2.44 -11.30
N ALA A 53 8.75 -1.95 -10.28
CA ALA A 53 10.18 -2.17 -10.11
C ALA A 53 10.55 -2.51 -8.66
N GLY A 54 11.63 -3.26 -8.49
CA GLY A 54 12.15 -3.66 -7.18
C GLY A 54 13.66 -3.52 -7.07
N TYR A 55 14.16 -3.40 -5.83
CA TYR A 55 15.58 -3.45 -5.49
C TYR A 55 15.74 -4.31 -4.25
N ASN A 56 16.70 -5.24 -4.27
CA ASN A 56 16.87 -6.23 -3.20
C ASN A 56 18.25 -6.18 -2.52
N GLY A 57 19.01 -5.09 -2.70
CA GLY A 57 20.39 -4.94 -2.23
C GLY A 57 21.46 -5.32 -3.27
N GLY A 58 21.19 -6.30 -4.13
CA GLY A 58 22.17 -6.80 -5.11
C GLY A 58 21.81 -6.57 -6.58
N SER A 59 20.53 -6.37 -6.88
CA SER A 59 20.01 -6.21 -8.24
C SER A 59 18.80 -5.28 -8.30
N LEU A 60 18.44 -4.90 -9.52
CA LEU A 60 17.24 -4.14 -9.86
C LEU A 60 16.31 -5.02 -10.69
N SER A 61 15.03 -5.07 -10.36
CA SER A 61 14.02 -5.77 -11.15
C SER A 61 13.02 -4.80 -11.77
N PHE A 62 12.57 -5.11 -12.97
CA PHE A 62 11.57 -4.35 -13.71
C PHE A 62 10.58 -5.33 -14.35
N LEU A 63 9.31 -5.23 -13.97
CA LEU A 63 8.24 -6.04 -14.52
C LEU A 63 7.53 -5.26 -15.63
N PHE A 64 7.74 -5.68 -16.87
CA PHE A 64 7.09 -5.09 -18.03
C PHE A 64 5.86 -5.91 -18.42
N GLN A 65 4.81 -5.22 -18.86
CA GLN A 65 3.65 -5.83 -19.52
C GLN A 65 3.68 -5.49 -20.99
N ASN A 66 3.54 -6.49 -21.86
CA ASN A 66 3.23 -6.30 -23.27
C ASN A 66 1.76 -6.61 -23.51
N GLU A 67 0.94 -5.56 -23.61
CA GLU A 67 -0.52 -5.69 -23.75
C GLU A 67 -0.91 -6.42 -25.06
N LYS A 68 -0.14 -6.21 -26.13
CA LYS A 68 -0.45 -6.82 -27.42
C LYS A 68 -0.21 -8.34 -27.41
N GLU A 69 0.90 -8.76 -26.81
CA GLU A 69 1.30 -10.17 -26.71
C GLU A 69 0.67 -10.89 -25.52
N ARG A 70 0.08 -10.13 -24.57
CA ARG A 70 -0.42 -10.62 -23.29
C ARG A 70 0.64 -11.37 -22.50
N SER A 71 1.78 -10.73 -22.33
CA SER A 71 2.91 -11.28 -21.61
C SER A 71 3.42 -10.32 -20.54
N LEU A 72 3.91 -10.91 -19.45
CA LEU A 72 4.70 -10.25 -18.42
C LEU A 72 6.16 -10.62 -18.62
N ASN A 73 7.05 -9.63 -18.51
CA ASN A 73 8.47 -9.80 -18.70
C ASN A 73 9.23 -9.20 -17.52
N MET A 74 9.75 -10.06 -16.65
CA MET A 74 10.57 -9.67 -15.52
C MET A 74 12.04 -9.62 -15.95
N ARG A 75 12.63 -8.41 -15.94
CA ARG A 75 14.05 -8.20 -16.21
C ARG A 75 14.78 -7.85 -14.94
N ILE A 76 15.84 -8.59 -14.65
CA ILE A 76 16.69 -8.37 -13.49
C ILE A 76 18.07 -7.94 -13.97
N TYR A 77 18.51 -6.77 -13.53
CA TYR A 77 19.80 -6.17 -13.85
C TYR A 77 20.68 -6.13 -12.61
N SER A 78 21.99 -6.32 -12.77
CA SER A 78 22.97 -5.99 -11.74
C SER A 78 23.09 -4.46 -11.60
N LEU A 79 23.71 -4.03 -10.50
CA LEU A 79 23.92 -2.61 -10.20
C LEU A 79 24.77 -1.88 -11.26
N ASP A 80 25.60 -2.60 -12.02
CA ASP A 80 26.37 -2.06 -13.15
C ASP A 80 25.56 -1.89 -14.45
N GLY A 81 24.29 -2.31 -14.43
CA GLY A 81 23.34 -2.24 -15.54
C GLY A 81 23.37 -3.43 -16.49
N LYS A 82 24.09 -4.52 -16.18
CA LYS A 82 24.07 -5.74 -16.99
C LYS A 82 22.81 -6.56 -16.71
N LEU A 83 22.16 -7.06 -17.77
CA LEU A 83 21.02 -7.97 -17.63
C LEU A 83 21.52 -9.32 -17.07
N ILE A 84 21.04 -9.68 -15.88
CA ILE A 84 21.35 -10.96 -15.22
C ILE A 84 20.36 -12.02 -15.69
N ASN A 85 19.07 -11.76 -15.49
CA ASN A 85 17.99 -12.70 -15.80
C ASN A 85 16.84 -12.01 -16.52
N ASN A 86 16.14 -12.78 -17.34
CA ASN A 86 14.93 -12.37 -18.03
C ASN A 86 13.93 -13.53 -17.99
N TYR A 87 12.72 -13.26 -17.51
CA TYR A 87 11.64 -14.24 -17.39
C TYR A 87 10.41 -13.72 -18.10
N THR A 88 9.76 -14.59 -18.88
CA THR A 88 8.51 -14.26 -19.56
C THR A 88 7.43 -15.23 -19.12
N SER A 89 6.27 -14.69 -18.74
CA SER A 89 5.04 -15.45 -18.53
C SER A 89 3.93 -14.87 -19.40
N GLU A 90 3.00 -15.73 -19.81
CA GLU A 90 1.83 -15.33 -20.60
C GLU A 90 0.59 -15.32 -19.73
N TYR A 91 -0.37 -14.46 -20.05
CA TYR A 91 -1.66 -14.39 -19.37
C TYR A 91 -2.83 -14.39 -20.35
N SER A 92 -4.00 -14.81 -19.85
CA SER A 92 -5.22 -14.87 -20.66
C SER A 92 -5.82 -13.48 -20.88
N ARG A 93 -6.60 -13.30 -21.95
CA ARG A 93 -7.39 -12.06 -22.18
C ARG A 93 -8.34 -11.74 -21.02
N LYS A 94 -8.83 -12.75 -20.30
CA LYS A 94 -9.69 -12.55 -19.12
C LYS A 94 -8.90 -11.99 -17.94
N THR A 95 -7.64 -12.42 -17.79
CA THR A 95 -6.71 -11.89 -16.80
C THR A 95 -6.33 -10.47 -17.14
N GLU A 96 -6.05 -10.16 -18.41
CA GLU A 96 -5.83 -8.79 -18.89
C GLU A 96 -6.95 -7.84 -18.49
N GLN A 97 -8.21 -8.21 -18.75
CA GLN A 97 -9.37 -7.42 -18.36
C GLN A 97 -9.50 -7.25 -16.84
N LEU A 98 -9.07 -8.25 -16.06
CA LEU A 98 -9.06 -8.15 -14.60
C LEU A 98 -7.97 -7.19 -14.15
N MET A 99 -6.74 -7.29 -14.69
CA MET A 99 -5.64 -6.37 -14.40
C MET A 99 -6.00 -4.93 -14.78
N GLU A 100 -6.67 -4.71 -15.91
CA GLU A 100 -7.16 -3.39 -16.33
C GLU A 100 -8.17 -2.82 -15.33
N GLN A 101 -9.13 -3.64 -14.85
CA GLN A 101 -10.04 -3.22 -13.78
C GLN A 101 -9.29 -2.81 -12.51
N TYR A 102 -8.27 -3.59 -12.11
CA TYR A 102 -7.43 -3.26 -10.97
C TYR A 102 -6.68 -1.94 -11.19
N LYS A 103 -6.08 -1.73 -12.37
CA LYS A 103 -5.40 -0.49 -12.74
C LYS A 103 -6.31 0.72 -12.71
N THR A 104 -7.59 0.59 -13.11
CA THR A 104 -8.55 1.71 -13.01
C THR A 104 -8.94 2.04 -11.57
N LEU A 105 -8.82 1.09 -10.65
CA LEU A 105 -9.11 1.27 -9.22
C LEU A 105 -7.86 1.70 -8.42
N HIS A 106 -6.67 1.40 -8.94
CA HIS A 106 -5.38 1.69 -8.32
C HIS A 106 -4.69 2.85 -9.02
N THR A 107 -4.88 4.06 -8.50
CA THR A 107 -4.22 5.29 -8.98
C THR A 107 -3.10 5.75 -8.05
N ASP A 108 -2.81 5.01 -6.98
CA ASP A 108 -1.62 5.24 -6.16
C ASP A 108 -0.37 4.76 -6.90
N ASP A 109 0.16 5.61 -7.79
CA ASP A 109 1.36 5.33 -8.59
C ASP A 109 2.65 5.23 -7.74
N GLY A 110 2.55 5.18 -6.40
CA GLY A 110 3.65 5.48 -5.45
C GLY A 110 4.00 4.38 -4.47
N THR A 111 3.08 3.44 -4.32
CA THR A 111 3.28 2.22 -3.56
C THR A 111 3.55 1.09 -4.54
N ASN A 112 4.60 0.32 -4.28
CA ASN A 112 4.84 -0.89 -5.04
C ASN A 112 3.76 -1.90 -4.66
N ASN A 113 2.98 -2.33 -5.65
CA ASN A 113 1.78 -3.13 -5.43
C ASN A 113 1.92 -4.55 -5.96
N ASN A 114 2.90 -4.80 -6.83
CA ASN A 114 2.94 -6.03 -7.60
C ASN A 114 4.26 -6.79 -7.49
N VAL A 115 5.40 -6.18 -7.12
CA VAL A 115 6.72 -6.83 -7.16
C VAL A 115 7.50 -6.54 -5.89
N PHE A 116 7.65 -7.54 -5.04
CA PHE A 116 8.27 -7.41 -3.73
C PHE A 116 9.62 -8.10 -3.72
N ASP A 117 10.64 -7.49 -3.11
CA ASP A 117 11.91 -8.19 -2.90
C ASP A 117 11.74 -9.25 -1.80
N VAL A 118 12.49 -10.34 -1.94
CA VAL A 118 12.61 -11.38 -0.90
C VAL A 118 14.06 -11.56 -0.49
N GLY A 119 14.71 -10.42 -0.24
CA GLY A 119 16.14 -10.30 0.00
C GLY A 119 16.98 -10.69 -1.22
N GLU A 120 18.23 -11.06 -0.97
CA GLU A 120 19.19 -11.37 -2.03
C GLU A 120 18.77 -12.53 -2.96
N LYS A 121 17.78 -13.34 -2.56
CA LYS A 121 17.31 -14.50 -3.33
C LYS A 121 16.56 -14.12 -4.60
N GLY A 122 15.89 -12.97 -4.61
CA GLY A 122 15.14 -12.51 -5.77
C GLY A 122 13.93 -11.66 -5.45
N TYR A 123 12.92 -11.80 -6.29
CA TYR A 123 11.69 -11.02 -6.26
C TYR A 123 10.47 -11.93 -6.38
N VAL A 124 9.35 -11.43 -5.90
CA VAL A 124 8.05 -12.09 -6.00
C VAL A 124 7.06 -11.13 -6.61
N SER A 125 6.24 -11.59 -7.55
CA SER A 125 5.04 -10.84 -7.93
C SER A 125 3.77 -11.49 -7.43
N VAL A 126 2.78 -10.68 -7.10
CA VAL A 126 1.42 -11.13 -6.74
C VAL A 126 0.44 -10.48 -7.72
N MET A 127 -0.15 -11.28 -8.59
CA MET A 127 -1.01 -10.79 -9.67
C MET A 127 -2.42 -11.37 -9.58
N PRO A 128 -3.48 -10.60 -9.86
CA PRO A 128 -4.81 -11.16 -10.00
C PRO A 128 -4.90 -11.99 -11.29
N VAL A 129 -5.50 -13.17 -11.21
CA VAL A 129 -5.68 -14.08 -12.36
C VAL A 129 -7.14 -14.45 -12.50
N ARG A 130 -7.58 -14.63 -13.75
CA ARG A 130 -8.95 -15.04 -14.06
C ARG A 130 -8.96 -16.23 -15.02
N ASP A 131 -9.56 -17.32 -14.55
CA ASP A 131 -9.92 -18.47 -15.38
C ASP A 131 -11.43 -18.72 -15.31
N GLY A 132 -12.08 -18.87 -16.46
CA GLY A 132 -13.54 -19.06 -16.47
C GLY A 132 -14.31 -17.95 -15.73
N LYS A 133 -15.05 -18.36 -14.70
CA LYS A 133 -15.77 -17.49 -13.76
C LYS A 133 -14.97 -17.21 -12.49
N ASP A 134 -13.88 -17.94 -12.30
CA ASP A 134 -13.08 -17.91 -11.09
C ASP A 134 -12.07 -16.77 -11.17
N ARG A 135 -11.90 -16.07 -10.05
CA ARG A 135 -10.94 -14.99 -9.85
C ARG A 135 -10.05 -15.41 -8.70
N THR A 136 -8.76 -15.46 -8.93
CA THR A 136 -7.79 -15.84 -7.91
C THR A 136 -6.55 -14.95 -8.04
N TYR A 137 -5.46 -15.36 -7.42
CA TYR A 137 -4.17 -14.72 -7.51
C TYR A 137 -3.11 -15.73 -7.98
N GLU A 138 -2.06 -15.22 -8.60
CA GLU A 138 -0.83 -15.94 -8.94
C GLU A 138 0.33 -15.29 -8.20
N VAL A 139 1.21 -16.12 -7.66
CA VAL A 139 2.47 -15.71 -7.05
C VAL A 139 3.62 -16.26 -7.87
N ASP A 140 4.39 -15.38 -8.52
CA ASP A 140 5.59 -15.76 -9.25
C ASP A 140 6.82 -15.42 -8.42
N PHE A 141 7.81 -16.30 -8.42
CA PHE A 141 9.14 -16.02 -7.88
C PHE A 141 10.16 -15.94 -9.00
N TYR A 142 11.01 -14.92 -8.94
CA TYR A 142 12.07 -14.64 -9.90
C TYR A 142 13.42 -14.57 -9.16
N GLY A 143 14.28 -15.56 -9.38
CA GLY A 143 15.61 -15.60 -8.80
C GLY A 143 16.53 -14.50 -9.36
N SER A 144 17.26 -13.80 -8.49
CA SER A 144 18.23 -12.77 -8.89
C SER A 144 19.66 -13.33 -9.00
N GLN A 145 20.08 -14.21 -8.09
CA GLN A 145 21.41 -14.82 -8.09
C GLN A 145 21.53 -16.07 -8.95
N SER A 146 20.43 -16.79 -9.14
CA SER A 146 20.34 -17.98 -9.99
C SER A 146 19.12 -17.88 -10.88
N LYS A 147 19.16 -18.54 -12.04
CA LYS A 147 18.01 -18.60 -12.95
C LYS A 147 16.95 -19.56 -12.42
N ALA A 148 16.32 -19.19 -11.31
CA ALA A 148 15.22 -19.90 -10.68
C ALA A 148 13.90 -19.17 -10.98
N TYR A 149 12.88 -19.92 -11.39
CA TYR A 149 11.53 -19.42 -11.57
C TYR A 149 10.53 -20.50 -11.18
N TRP A 150 9.46 -20.09 -10.50
CA TRP A 150 8.29 -20.92 -10.26
C TRP A 150 7.10 -20.01 -9.99
N LYS A 151 5.91 -20.58 -10.15
CA LYS A 151 4.66 -19.90 -9.84
C LYS A 151 3.76 -20.76 -8.97
N TYR A 152 2.95 -20.10 -8.15
CA TYR A 152 1.94 -20.70 -7.31
C TYR A 152 0.59 -20.07 -7.68
N ILE A 153 -0.35 -20.92 -8.06
CA ILE A 153 -1.76 -20.57 -8.21
C ILE A 153 -2.52 -21.49 -7.25
N PRO A 154 -3.35 -20.96 -6.34
CA PRO A 154 -4.18 -21.78 -5.48
C PRO A 154 -5.05 -22.73 -6.33
N ASN A 155 -4.97 -24.02 -6.04
CA ASN A 155 -5.73 -25.07 -6.71
C ASN A 155 -6.68 -25.82 -5.75
N ASP A 156 -6.64 -25.47 -4.47
CA ASP A 156 -7.41 -26.05 -3.39
C ASP A 156 -8.59 -25.17 -2.94
N ASP A 157 -8.82 -24.03 -3.62
CA ASP A 157 -9.90 -23.12 -3.29
C ASP A 157 -11.23 -23.57 -3.92
N ASN A 158 -12.17 -23.97 -3.06
CA ASN A 158 -13.58 -24.16 -3.45
C ASN A 158 -14.29 -22.82 -3.68
N ASP A 159 -13.67 -21.70 -3.29
CA ASP A 159 -14.18 -20.36 -3.48
C ASP A 159 -13.91 -19.85 -4.89
N ARG A 160 -14.94 -19.29 -5.52
CA ARG A 160 -14.81 -18.76 -6.88
C ARG A 160 -13.97 -17.48 -6.95
N ILE A 161 -13.75 -16.82 -5.82
CA ILE A 161 -13.14 -15.50 -5.78
C ILE A 161 -12.20 -15.39 -4.59
N ALA A 162 -10.91 -15.28 -4.87
CA ALA A 162 -9.86 -15.01 -3.91
C ALA A 162 -9.07 -13.77 -4.35
N PHE A 163 -8.76 -12.90 -3.39
CA PHE A 163 -7.92 -11.72 -3.60
C PHE A 163 -6.78 -11.75 -2.59
N ALA A 164 -5.55 -11.73 -3.08
CA ALA A 164 -4.36 -11.69 -2.24
C ALA A 164 -3.76 -10.29 -2.16
N GLU A 165 -3.37 -9.89 -0.96
CA GLU A 165 -2.54 -8.73 -0.69
C GLU A 165 -1.24 -9.20 -0.04
N TYR A 166 -0.10 -8.73 -0.54
CA TYR A 166 1.20 -9.02 0.04
C TYR A 166 1.38 -8.25 1.35
N LEU A 167 1.62 -8.97 2.45
CA LEU A 167 1.88 -8.33 3.75
C LEU A 167 3.37 -8.15 4.00
N GLY A 168 4.20 -9.04 3.48
CA GLY A 168 5.64 -9.07 3.72
C GLY A 168 6.23 -10.46 3.51
N ASN A 169 7.53 -10.58 3.76
CA ASN A 169 8.26 -11.83 3.70
C ASN A 169 9.18 -12.01 4.91
N THR A 170 9.59 -13.26 5.14
CA THR A 170 10.74 -13.62 5.95
C THR A 170 11.89 -14.08 5.04
N ASP A 171 12.94 -14.66 5.61
CA ASP A 171 14.05 -15.24 4.84
C ASP A 171 13.63 -16.44 3.96
N SER A 172 12.45 -17.00 4.18
CA SER A 172 11.96 -18.18 3.43
C SER A 172 10.47 -18.18 3.11
N LEU A 173 9.67 -17.24 3.65
CA LEU A 173 8.23 -17.19 3.40
C LEU A 173 7.81 -15.89 2.73
N ILE A 174 6.86 -16.00 1.83
CA ILE A 174 5.94 -14.93 1.44
C ILE A 174 4.70 -15.06 2.34
N VAL A 175 4.21 -13.95 2.89
CA VAL A 175 3.00 -13.94 3.71
C VAL A 175 1.96 -13.02 3.05
N LEU A 176 0.77 -13.57 2.82
CA LEU A 176 -0.33 -12.90 2.15
C LEU A 176 -1.55 -12.81 3.08
N GLN A 177 -2.30 -11.72 2.98
CA GLN A 177 -3.71 -11.72 3.36
C GLN A 177 -4.50 -12.18 2.14
N VAL A 178 -5.38 -13.15 2.31
CA VAL A 178 -6.25 -13.65 1.23
C VAL A 178 -7.70 -13.51 1.65
N LEU A 179 -8.43 -12.63 0.97
CA LEU A 179 -9.87 -12.49 1.13
C LEU A 179 -10.58 -13.41 0.15
N LYS A 180 -11.45 -14.30 0.65
CA LYS A 180 -12.17 -15.27 -0.17
C LYS A 180 -13.68 -15.07 -0.07
N ARG A 181 -14.38 -15.39 -1.16
CA ARG A 181 -15.86 -15.39 -1.24
C ARG A 181 -16.37 -16.36 -2.29
N LYS A 182 -17.52 -16.99 -2.01
CA LYS A 182 -18.19 -17.92 -2.93
C LYS A 182 -18.82 -17.24 -4.15
N HIS A 183 -19.39 -16.05 -3.99
CA HIS A 183 -20.08 -15.33 -5.07
C HIS A 183 -19.74 -13.82 -5.08
N LEU A 184 -19.87 -13.18 -6.25
CA LEU A 184 -19.53 -11.76 -6.47
C LEU A 184 -20.44 -10.79 -5.72
N LEU A 185 -21.70 -11.17 -5.50
CA LEU A 185 -22.77 -10.31 -4.96
C LEU A 185 -23.38 -10.84 -3.64
N THR A 186 -23.06 -12.09 -3.28
CA THR A 186 -23.64 -12.79 -2.13
C THR A 186 -22.56 -13.63 -1.42
N GLY A 187 -22.75 -13.89 -0.12
CA GLY A 187 -21.81 -14.65 0.70
C GLY A 187 -20.94 -13.76 1.59
N GLY A 188 -20.54 -14.31 2.74
CA GLY A 188 -19.57 -13.68 3.63
C GLY A 188 -18.18 -13.66 3.01
N ILE A 189 -17.34 -12.74 3.47
CA ILE A 189 -15.92 -12.72 3.17
C ILE A 189 -15.22 -13.51 4.29
N SER A 190 -14.44 -14.53 3.94
CA SER A 190 -13.46 -15.09 4.87
C SER A 190 -12.10 -14.43 4.61
N ALA A 191 -11.30 -14.29 5.68
CA ALA A 191 -9.97 -13.75 5.59
C ALA A 191 -8.96 -14.80 6.07
N HIS A 192 -7.96 -15.03 5.25
CA HIS A 192 -6.94 -16.03 5.47
C HIS A 192 -5.57 -15.36 5.53
N ILE A 193 -4.67 -15.90 6.34
CA ILE A 193 -3.25 -15.56 6.31
C ILE A 193 -2.52 -16.76 5.70
N VAL A 194 -1.99 -16.56 4.50
CA VAL A 194 -1.37 -17.64 3.73
C VAL A 194 0.14 -17.45 3.73
N GLY A 195 0.87 -18.49 4.13
CA GLY A 195 2.33 -18.54 4.10
C GLY A 195 2.82 -19.46 3.00
N ILE A 196 3.59 -18.94 2.05
CA ILE A 196 4.18 -19.72 0.95
C ILE A 196 5.69 -19.72 1.12
N ASN A 197 6.29 -20.90 1.26
CA ASN A 197 7.74 -21.00 1.31
C ASN A 197 8.33 -20.89 -0.10
N PHE A 198 9.05 -19.81 -0.37
CA PHE A 198 9.57 -19.53 -1.70
C PHE A 198 10.82 -20.31 -2.07
N VAL A 199 11.42 -21.01 -1.09
CA VAL A 199 12.54 -21.94 -1.30
C VAL A 199 12.02 -23.33 -1.66
N THR A 200 11.05 -23.85 -0.91
CA THR A 200 10.47 -25.19 -1.12
C THR A 200 9.28 -25.21 -2.09
N LYS A 201 8.77 -24.03 -2.47
CA LYS A 201 7.67 -23.79 -3.40
C LYS A 201 6.30 -24.30 -2.90
N LYS A 202 6.15 -24.46 -1.58
CA LYS A 202 4.96 -25.06 -0.96
C LYS A 202 4.25 -24.06 -0.05
N LYS A 203 2.91 -24.12 -0.04
CA LYS A 203 2.10 -23.53 1.03
C LYS A 203 2.48 -24.21 2.35
N VAL A 204 2.86 -23.41 3.34
CA VAL A 204 3.23 -23.87 4.69
C VAL A 204 2.04 -23.82 5.62
N PHE A 205 1.25 -22.76 5.55
CA PHE A 205 0.06 -22.58 6.36
C PHE A 205 -1.00 -21.75 5.62
N ASP A 206 -2.24 -21.92 6.06
CA ASP A 206 -3.42 -21.19 5.65
C ASP A 206 -4.25 -20.99 6.93
N LEU A 207 -4.08 -19.84 7.59
CA LEU A 207 -4.74 -19.55 8.85
C LEU A 207 -6.05 -18.82 8.55
N ASP A 208 -7.17 -19.47 8.82
CA ASP A 208 -8.53 -18.95 8.59
C ASP A 208 -9.19 -18.35 9.83
N GLY A 209 -8.53 -18.46 10.99
CA GLY A 209 -9.06 -18.00 12.27
C GLY A 209 -10.29 -18.80 12.74
N GLU A 210 -10.54 -20.01 12.22
CA GLU A 210 -11.73 -20.79 12.60
C GLU A 210 -11.77 -21.07 14.11
N ASN A 211 -10.61 -21.23 14.74
CA ASN A 211 -10.48 -21.46 16.19
C ASN A 211 -10.26 -20.18 17.00
N ASP A 212 -10.41 -19.01 16.36
CA ASP A 212 -10.20 -17.73 17.01
C ASP A 212 -11.49 -17.20 17.62
N GLU A 213 -11.34 -16.41 18.70
CA GLU A 213 -12.43 -15.63 19.30
C GLU A 213 -12.90 -14.50 18.38
N TYR A 214 -11.97 -13.96 17.59
CA TYR A 214 -12.18 -12.80 16.72
C TYR A 214 -11.61 -13.05 15.34
N LEU A 215 -12.24 -12.44 14.34
CA LEU A 215 -11.72 -12.39 12.97
C LEU A 215 -10.68 -11.28 12.86
N LEU A 216 -9.46 -11.60 12.41
CA LEU A 216 -8.39 -10.63 12.14
C LEU A 216 -8.32 -10.30 10.64
N LEU A 217 -8.27 -9.02 10.29
CA LEU A 217 -7.90 -8.53 8.97
C LEU A 217 -6.54 -7.81 9.05
N PRO A 218 -5.42 -8.55 8.88
CA PRO A 218 -4.09 -7.95 9.03
C PRO A 218 -3.79 -7.07 7.82
N THR A 219 -3.33 -5.84 8.06
CA THR A 219 -2.93 -4.90 7.00
C THR A 219 -1.41 -4.77 6.90
N SER A 220 -0.67 -5.43 7.78
CA SER A 220 0.76 -5.21 7.92
C SER A 220 1.47 -6.37 8.63
N LEU A 221 2.75 -6.57 8.25
CA LEU A 221 3.64 -7.55 8.82
C LEU A 221 4.96 -6.92 9.26
N LYS A 222 5.50 -7.39 10.37
CA LYS A 222 6.86 -7.07 10.82
C LYS A 222 7.65 -8.31 11.22
N VAL A 223 8.75 -8.59 10.54
CA VAL A 223 9.68 -9.65 10.96
C VAL A 223 10.40 -9.24 12.25
N LYS A 224 10.45 -10.12 13.24
CA LYS A 224 11.27 -9.93 14.44
C LYS A 224 12.70 -10.35 14.11
N GLN A 225 13.68 -9.54 14.54
CA GLN A 225 15.10 -9.79 14.27
C GLN A 225 15.59 -11.15 14.83
N GLU A 226 14.92 -11.70 15.85
CA GLU A 226 15.25 -12.99 16.45
C GLU A 226 14.13 -14.02 16.30
N GLY A 227 14.50 -15.24 15.85
CA GLY A 227 13.77 -16.46 16.18
C GLY A 227 12.72 -16.95 15.17
N GLY A 228 12.76 -16.53 13.90
CA GLY A 228 11.84 -17.06 12.88
C GLY A 228 10.37 -16.72 13.19
N LYS A 229 10.14 -15.51 13.71
CA LYS A 229 8.82 -15.00 14.09
C LYS A 229 8.54 -13.71 13.36
N PHE A 230 7.26 -13.45 13.16
CA PHE A 230 6.78 -12.19 12.64
C PHE A 230 5.52 -11.76 13.39
N ILE A 231 5.28 -10.46 13.36
CA ILE A 231 4.12 -9.82 13.95
C ILE A 231 3.17 -9.47 12.81
N LEU A 232 1.89 -9.77 13.00
CA LEU A 232 0.80 -9.30 12.16
C LEU A 232 -0.02 -8.29 12.96
N MET A 233 -0.42 -7.19 12.33
CA MET A 233 -1.33 -6.24 12.91
C MET A 233 -2.45 -5.89 11.93
N GLY A 234 -3.65 -5.74 12.46
CA GLY A 234 -4.76 -5.17 11.73
C GLY A 234 -5.98 -4.98 12.60
N THR A 235 -7.11 -4.68 11.95
CA THR A 235 -8.39 -4.58 12.63
C THR A 235 -8.94 -5.96 12.96
N TYR A 236 -9.63 -6.08 14.08
CA TYR A 236 -10.36 -7.30 14.43
C TYR A 236 -11.86 -7.05 14.58
N PHE A 237 -12.64 -8.08 14.33
CA PHE A 237 -14.10 -8.09 14.35
C PHE A 237 -14.60 -9.26 15.18
N ASP A 238 -15.88 -9.23 15.54
CA ASP A 238 -16.56 -10.45 16.04
C ASP A 238 -16.38 -11.58 15.01
N LYS A 239 -16.25 -12.82 15.48
CA LYS A 239 -15.91 -13.99 14.64
C LYS A 239 -16.78 -14.12 13.39
N ASP A 240 -18.08 -13.95 13.53
CA ASP A 240 -19.06 -14.10 12.45
C ASP A 240 -19.44 -12.77 11.78
N ALA A 241 -18.64 -11.71 12.02
CA ALA A 241 -18.93 -10.39 11.47
C ALA A 241 -18.88 -10.40 9.94
N ASN A 242 -19.87 -9.76 9.34
CA ASN A 242 -19.81 -9.38 7.94
C ASN A 242 -18.90 -8.15 7.81
N VAL A 243 -17.61 -8.35 7.53
CA VAL A 243 -16.62 -7.25 7.41
C VAL A 243 -16.99 -6.17 6.37
N ALA A 244 -17.88 -6.49 5.42
CA ALA A 244 -18.42 -5.53 4.46
C ALA A 244 -19.55 -4.65 5.02
N LYS A 245 -19.99 -4.87 6.27
CA LYS A 245 -21.08 -4.14 6.94
C LYS A 245 -20.77 -3.78 8.38
N ASP A 246 -20.21 -4.71 9.13
CA ASP A 246 -20.01 -4.61 10.57
C ASP A 246 -18.79 -3.76 10.93
N ALA A 247 -18.82 -3.21 12.14
CA ALA A 247 -17.74 -2.38 12.66
C ALA A 247 -16.65 -3.23 13.32
N SER A 248 -15.40 -2.84 13.14
CA SER A 248 -14.28 -3.43 13.88
C SER A 248 -14.38 -3.12 15.37
N LYS A 249 -13.84 -3.99 16.21
CA LYS A 249 -13.79 -3.83 17.67
C LYS A 249 -12.53 -3.17 18.19
N GLY A 250 -11.46 -3.16 17.39
CA GLY A 250 -10.17 -2.63 17.80
C GLY A 250 -9.04 -3.01 16.84
N LEU A 251 -7.82 -2.90 17.33
CA LEU A 251 -6.62 -3.43 16.68
C LEU A 251 -6.12 -4.67 17.43
N ALA A 252 -5.70 -5.66 16.66
CA ALA A 252 -5.13 -6.89 17.17
C ALA A 252 -3.71 -7.07 16.65
N VAL A 253 -2.86 -7.65 17.50
CA VAL A 253 -1.46 -7.95 17.21
C VAL A 253 -1.21 -9.42 17.47
N TYR A 254 -0.83 -10.16 16.43
CA TYR A 254 -0.55 -11.58 16.49
C TYR A 254 0.95 -11.80 16.33
N GLU A 255 1.57 -12.59 17.22
CA GLU A 255 2.93 -13.09 17.03
C GLU A 255 2.85 -14.51 16.47
N VAL A 256 3.46 -14.74 15.31
CA VAL A 256 3.35 -15.99 14.54
C VAL A 256 4.73 -16.51 14.17
N THR A 257 4.92 -17.82 14.22
CA THR A 257 6.15 -18.48 13.74
C THR A 257 6.13 -18.66 12.21
N THR A 258 7.29 -18.90 11.61
CA THR A 258 7.38 -19.32 10.20
C THR A 258 6.69 -20.66 9.89
N SER A 259 6.32 -21.45 10.90
CA SER A 259 5.50 -22.66 10.70
C SER A 259 3.99 -22.38 10.73
N GLY A 260 3.56 -21.12 10.92
CA GLY A 260 2.16 -20.75 11.06
C GLY A 260 1.59 -20.93 12.47
N LYS A 261 2.43 -21.22 13.48
CA LYS A 261 1.96 -21.33 14.87
C LYS A 261 1.75 -19.93 15.45
N VAL A 262 0.53 -19.61 15.85
CA VAL A 262 0.24 -18.38 16.61
C VAL A 262 0.72 -18.56 18.05
N LEU A 263 1.64 -17.71 18.48
CA LEU A 263 2.23 -17.73 19.82
C LEU A 263 1.45 -16.86 20.80
N SER A 264 0.98 -15.71 20.35
CA SER A 264 0.20 -14.77 21.17
C SER A 264 -0.74 -13.97 20.31
N LYS A 265 -1.85 -13.54 20.92
CA LYS A 265 -2.86 -12.65 20.34
C LYS A 265 -3.14 -11.55 21.37
N THR A 266 -2.91 -10.30 20.98
CA THR A 266 -3.16 -9.14 21.84
C THR A 266 -4.21 -8.26 21.20
N TYR A 267 -5.35 -8.13 21.86
CA TYR A 267 -6.45 -7.25 21.43
C TYR A 267 -6.41 -5.93 22.18
N ASN A 268 -6.61 -4.84 21.44
CA ASN A 268 -6.75 -3.48 21.95
C ASN A 268 -8.08 -2.91 21.45
N SER A 269 -9.08 -2.87 22.32
CA SER A 269 -10.44 -2.48 21.96
C SER A 269 -10.58 -0.96 21.77
N TRP A 270 -11.35 -0.55 20.77
CA TRP A 270 -11.75 0.84 20.60
C TRP A 270 -12.47 1.38 21.84
N GLU A 271 -13.43 0.63 22.38
CA GLU A 271 -14.32 1.07 23.46
C GLU A 271 -13.66 1.05 24.85
N LYS A 272 -12.66 0.18 25.06
CA LYS A 272 -12.03 0.00 26.38
C LYS A 272 -10.60 0.53 26.45
N ASP A 273 -9.77 0.18 25.47
CA ASP A 273 -8.34 0.45 25.55
C ASP A 273 -8.00 1.79 24.91
N PHE A 274 -8.45 2.04 23.68
CA PHE A 274 -8.25 3.32 23.01
C PHE A 274 -9.09 4.45 23.61
N ALA A 275 -10.25 4.15 24.21
CA ALA A 275 -11.10 5.13 24.88
C ALA A 275 -10.40 5.90 26.02
N LYS A 276 -9.29 5.35 26.54
CA LYS A 276 -8.43 6.01 27.55
C LYS A 276 -7.65 7.20 26.97
N TYR A 277 -7.48 7.25 25.65
CA TYR A 277 -6.59 8.19 24.96
C TYR A 277 -7.30 8.97 23.84
N LEU A 278 -8.36 8.39 23.27
CA LEU A 278 -9.15 8.95 22.18
C LEU A 278 -10.63 8.90 22.54
N ARG A 279 -11.43 9.84 22.02
CA ARG A 279 -12.89 9.82 22.18
C ARG A 279 -13.51 8.84 21.17
N THR A 280 -13.41 7.56 21.46
CA THR A 280 -13.92 6.46 20.63
C THR A 280 -15.30 5.99 21.11
N ASN A 281 -16.06 5.38 20.19
CA ASN A 281 -17.26 4.61 20.54
C ASN A 281 -17.11 3.12 20.20
N SER A 282 -18.13 2.32 20.55
CA SER A 282 -18.18 0.87 20.33
C SER A 282 -18.16 0.44 18.86
N LYS A 283 -18.39 1.38 17.92
CA LYS A 283 -18.29 1.15 16.47
C LYS A 283 -16.91 1.54 15.92
N GLY A 284 -15.96 1.91 16.76
CA GLY A 284 -14.61 2.33 16.35
C GLY A 284 -14.55 3.71 15.70
N LYS A 285 -15.60 4.53 15.85
CA LYS A 285 -15.54 5.93 15.43
C LYS A 285 -14.89 6.76 16.54
N ILE A 286 -13.87 7.53 16.19
CA ILE A 286 -13.26 8.59 16.97
C ILE A 286 -13.96 9.91 16.60
N ASP A 287 -14.31 10.77 17.54
CA ASP A 287 -15.15 11.98 17.33
C ASP A 287 -14.88 12.77 16.02
N GLU A 288 -13.96 13.73 16.03
CA GLU A 288 -13.68 14.58 14.86
C GLU A 288 -12.87 13.86 13.78
N VAL A 289 -12.15 12.80 14.16
CA VAL A 289 -11.31 12.03 13.26
C VAL A 289 -12.14 11.08 12.37
N GLY A 290 -13.23 10.51 12.87
CA GLY A 290 -13.98 9.48 12.16
C GLY A 290 -13.43 8.07 12.38
N TYR A 291 -13.28 7.29 11.33
CA TYR A 291 -12.71 5.94 11.37
C TYR A 291 -11.24 5.98 10.97
N LEU A 292 -10.43 5.03 11.44
CA LEU A 292 -9.00 4.98 11.11
C LEU A 292 -8.70 3.94 10.04
N TYR A 293 -7.90 4.36 9.06
CA TYR A 293 -7.15 3.44 8.23
C TYR A 293 -5.70 3.38 8.70
N ILE A 294 -5.14 2.17 8.87
CA ILE A 294 -3.79 1.98 9.39
C ILE A 294 -2.80 1.94 8.23
N HIS A 295 -1.83 2.86 8.23
CA HIS A 295 -0.88 3.01 7.13
C HIS A 295 0.45 2.30 7.36
N ASN A 296 1.01 2.41 8.57
CA ASN A 296 2.33 1.86 8.85
C ASN A 296 2.57 1.60 10.34
N MET A 297 3.58 0.77 10.62
CA MET A 297 4.07 0.52 11.97
C MET A 297 5.60 0.56 12.02
N VAL A 298 6.13 1.10 13.12
CA VAL A 298 7.56 1.10 13.43
C VAL A 298 7.75 0.52 14.82
N GLN A 299 8.57 -0.53 14.93
CA GLN A 299 9.11 -0.94 16.21
C GLN A 299 10.41 -0.18 16.44
N ALA A 300 10.43 0.68 17.46
CA ALA A 300 11.58 1.50 17.79
C ALA A 300 12.61 0.72 18.62
N ALA A 301 13.82 1.26 18.74
CA ALA A 301 14.92 0.68 19.51
C ALA A 301 14.56 0.40 20.99
N ASN A 302 13.66 1.19 21.57
CA ASN A 302 13.16 0.99 22.94
C ASN A 302 12.23 -0.23 23.09
N GLY A 303 11.88 -0.90 21.99
CA GLY A 303 10.99 -2.06 21.91
C GLY A 303 9.50 -1.72 21.83
N ASN A 304 9.12 -0.45 22.00
CA ASN A 304 7.76 0.02 21.78
C ASN A 304 7.45 0.04 20.28
N MET A 305 6.18 -0.10 19.97
CA MET A 305 5.68 -0.03 18.60
C MET A 305 4.82 1.22 18.43
N TYR A 306 5.05 1.93 17.33
CA TYR A 306 4.35 3.15 16.96
C TYR A 306 3.61 2.90 15.65
N VAL A 307 2.31 3.17 15.65
CA VAL A 307 1.43 2.92 14.51
C VAL A 307 0.82 4.22 14.07
N VAL A 308 0.88 4.51 12.77
CA VAL A 308 0.22 5.67 12.20
C VAL A 308 -1.01 5.24 11.42
N GLY A 309 -2.12 5.93 11.69
CA GLY A 309 -3.33 5.84 10.89
C GLY A 309 -3.81 7.23 10.45
N GLU A 310 -4.69 7.24 9.47
CA GLU A 310 -5.34 8.44 8.96
C GLU A 310 -6.86 8.31 9.12
N GLY A 311 -7.48 9.38 9.61
CA GLY A 311 -8.91 9.44 9.79
C GLY A 311 -9.66 9.61 8.47
N TYR A 312 -10.86 9.04 8.40
CA TYR A 312 -11.81 9.29 7.32
C TYR A 312 -13.24 9.24 7.84
N LYS A 313 -14.11 10.07 7.25
CA LYS A 313 -15.54 10.07 7.58
C LYS A 313 -16.42 10.49 6.42
N ARG A 314 -17.69 10.10 6.48
CA ARG A 314 -18.74 10.69 5.65
C ARG A 314 -19.04 12.10 6.14
N GLN A 315 -19.12 13.05 5.22
CA GLN A 315 -19.57 14.41 5.46
C GLN A 315 -20.71 14.74 4.51
N VAL A 316 -21.72 15.48 4.98
CA VAL A 316 -22.81 15.96 4.13
C VAL A 316 -22.24 16.85 3.02
N SER A 317 -22.65 16.59 1.78
CA SER A 317 -22.28 17.40 0.62
C SER A 317 -23.39 18.44 0.36
N ALA A 318 -23.15 19.71 0.67
CA ALA A 318 -24.14 20.77 0.43
C ALA A 318 -24.58 20.86 -1.04
N GLY A 319 -23.64 20.69 -1.98
CA GLY A 319 -23.94 20.61 -3.41
C GLY A 319 -24.67 19.32 -3.80
N GLY A 320 -24.33 18.19 -3.17
CA GLY A 320 -25.02 16.91 -3.40
C GLY A 320 -26.48 16.94 -2.91
N VAL A 321 -26.73 17.56 -1.76
CA VAL A 321 -28.08 17.77 -1.23
C VAL A 321 -28.89 18.69 -2.15
N ALA A 322 -28.33 19.84 -2.57
CA ALA A 322 -29.01 20.76 -3.48
C ALA A 322 -29.35 20.11 -4.83
N LEU A 323 -28.44 19.34 -5.41
CA LEU A 323 -28.67 18.61 -6.67
C LEU A 323 -29.71 17.49 -6.53
N LYS A 324 -29.75 16.79 -5.38
CA LYS A 324 -30.82 15.82 -5.10
C LYS A 324 -32.19 16.49 -5.00
N VAL A 325 -32.28 17.62 -4.31
CA VAL A 325 -33.54 18.38 -4.18
C VAL A 325 -34.00 18.89 -5.56
N LEU A 326 -33.08 19.44 -6.36
CA LEU A 326 -33.39 19.90 -7.72
C LEU A 326 -33.79 18.76 -8.65
N GLY A 327 -33.11 17.62 -8.60
CA GLY A 327 -33.45 16.42 -9.37
C GLY A 327 -34.83 15.86 -9.00
N ALA A 328 -35.11 15.75 -7.71
CA ALA A 328 -36.41 15.33 -7.21
C ALA A 328 -37.53 16.28 -7.64
N ALA A 329 -37.28 17.60 -7.61
CA ALA A 329 -38.23 18.61 -8.08
C ALA A 329 -38.44 18.58 -9.60
N ALA A 330 -37.43 18.15 -10.37
CA ALA A 330 -37.49 18.00 -11.83
C ALA A 330 -38.03 16.64 -12.30
N GLY A 331 -38.48 15.76 -11.39
CA GLY A 331 -38.96 14.41 -11.72
C GLY A 331 -37.88 13.44 -12.21
N ALA A 332 -36.60 13.78 -12.05
CA ALA A 332 -35.47 12.99 -12.50
C ALA A 332 -34.68 12.41 -11.30
N GLY A 333 -34.48 11.09 -11.28
CA GLY A 333 -33.55 10.47 -10.34
C GLY A 333 -32.12 10.94 -10.60
N THR A 334 -31.49 11.62 -9.64
CA THR A 334 -30.08 12.02 -9.74
C THR A 334 -29.18 10.97 -9.07
N ASN A 335 -28.15 10.53 -9.78
CA ASN A 335 -27.14 9.59 -9.28
C ASN A 335 -26.06 10.28 -8.40
N VAL A 336 -26.30 11.51 -7.94
CA VAL A 336 -25.35 12.28 -7.12
C VAL A 336 -25.58 11.94 -5.65
N GLY A 337 -24.55 11.49 -4.93
CA GLY A 337 -24.62 11.15 -3.50
C GLY A 337 -24.93 12.37 -2.62
N ALA A 338 -25.64 12.15 -1.50
CA ALA A 338 -25.91 13.22 -0.52
C ALA A 338 -24.71 13.46 0.41
N THR A 339 -23.78 12.50 0.45
CA THR A 339 -22.57 12.57 1.25
C THR A 339 -21.34 12.51 0.36
N LYS A 340 -20.23 13.01 0.88
CA LYS A 340 -18.88 12.82 0.33
C LYS A 340 -18.03 12.15 1.39
N ILE A 341 -16.98 11.46 0.98
CA ILE A 341 -15.94 11.00 1.91
C ILE A 341 -14.88 12.08 2.01
N ILE A 342 -14.43 12.32 3.24
CA ILE A 342 -13.27 13.15 3.51
C ILE A 342 -12.24 12.35 4.29
N THR A 343 -10.97 12.63 4.04
CA THR A 343 -9.89 12.30 4.96
C THR A 343 -9.76 13.42 6.00
N THR A 344 -9.34 13.07 7.21
CA THR A 344 -9.28 13.95 8.39
C THR A 344 -7.92 13.78 9.07
N ASP A 345 -7.79 13.94 10.38
CA ASP A 345 -6.50 13.99 11.09
C ASP A 345 -5.67 12.71 11.02
N MET A 346 -4.35 12.87 11.20
CA MET A 346 -3.45 11.75 11.43
C MET A 346 -3.53 11.33 12.91
N VAL A 347 -3.41 10.04 13.19
CA VAL A 347 -3.37 9.50 14.55
C VAL A 347 -2.15 8.61 14.72
N VAL A 348 -1.32 8.93 15.71
CA VAL A 348 -0.20 8.08 16.11
C VAL A 348 -0.54 7.37 17.41
N MET A 349 -0.46 6.05 17.39
CA MET A 349 -0.74 5.16 18.52
C MET A 349 0.56 4.52 18.99
N THR A 350 0.74 4.44 20.31
CA THR A 350 1.91 3.83 20.96
C THR A 350 1.50 2.56 21.66
N PHE A 351 2.26 1.49 21.44
CA PHE A 351 2.08 0.19 22.05
C PHE A 351 3.36 -0.21 22.80
N ASP A 352 3.19 -0.85 23.95
CA ASP A 352 4.31 -1.40 24.71
C ASP A 352 4.87 -2.69 24.08
N LYS A 353 5.88 -3.27 24.72
CA LYS A 353 6.53 -4.53 24.31
C LYS A 353 5.59 -5.75 24.32
N ASN A 354 4.45 -5.66 25.02
CA ASN A 354 3.40 -6.68 25.06
C ASN A 354 2.26 -6.38 24.08
N PHE A 355 2.45 -5.38 23.22
CA PHE A 355 1.51 -4.91 22.22
C PHE A 355 0.22 -4.33 22.79
N LYS A 356 0.25 -3.82 24.03
CA LYS A 356 -0.86 -3.09 24.63
C LYS A 356 -0.74 -1.60 24.35
N VAL A 357 -1.83 -0.97 23.94
CA VAL A 357 -1.85 0.48 23.72
C VAL A 357 -1.59 1.22 25.02
N THR A 358 -0.64 2.14 24.98
CA THR A 358 -0.22 2.98 26.11
C THR A 358 -0.40 4.47 25.83
N GLY A 359 -0.69 4.84 24.58
CA GLY A 359 -1.00 6.22 24.22
C GLY A 359 -1.52 6.34 22.80
N ALA A 360 -2.23 7.43 22.53
CA ALA A 360 -2.60 7.83 21.19
C ALA A 360 -2.68 9.36 21.13
N LYS A 361 -2.25 9.94 20.01
CA LYS A 361 -2.27 11.38 19.79
C LYS A 361 -2.76 11.70 18.39
N VAL A 362 -3.68 12.66 18.31
CA VAL A 362 -4.19 13.25 17.06
C VAL A 362 -3.24 14.36 16.62
N TYR A 363 -2.97 14.41 15.32
CA TYR A 363 -2.19 15.45 14.65
C TYR A 363 -3.05 16.06 13.56
N ASP A 364 -3.40 17.32 13.76
CA ASP A 364 -4.39 18.00 12.95
C ASP A 364 -3.94 18.11 11.48
N LYS A 365 -4.85 17.87 10.55
CA LYS A 365 -4.68 18.24 9.13
C LYS A 365 -5.94 18.79 8.51
N THR A 366 -5.81 19.38 7.33
CA THR A 366 -6.98 19.88 6.61
C THR A 366 -7.83 18.71 6.14
N ASN A 367 -9.15 18.82 6.33
CA ASN A 367 -10.06 17.84 5.74
C ASN A 367 -10.00 17.92 4.21
N ASN A 368 -9.65 16.82 3.56
CA ASN A 368 -9.56 16.73 2.10
C ASN A 368 -10.65 15.84 1.54
N ASN A 369 -11.23 16.25 0.42
CA ASN A 369 -12.25 15.43 -0.25
C ASN A 369 -11.56 14.20 -0.83
N ALA A 370 -12.05 13.03 -0.47
CA ALA A 370 -11.72 11.79 -1.15
C ALA A 370 -12.93 11.40 -2.00
N GLU A 371 -12.89 11.76 -3.28
CA GLU A 371 -13.98 11.46 -4.19
C GLU A 371 -14.11 9.95 -4.38
N LEU A 372 -15.23 9.40 -3.95
CA LEU A 372 -15.70 8.07 -4.29
C LEU A 372 -17.05 8.21 -5.00
N SER A 373 -17.37 7.26 -5.89
CA SER A 373 -18.66 7.25 -6.59
C SER A 373 -19.84 7.19 -5.61
N ALA A 374 -21.05 7.50 -6.08
CA ALA A 374 -22.27 7.45 -5.26
C ALA A 374 -22.57 6.08 -4.63
N ILE A 375 -21.91 5.01 -5.10
CA ILE A 375 -21.96 3.66 -4.52
C ILE A 375 -21.35 3.65 -3.10
N SER A 376 -20.45 4.58 -2.80
CA SER A 376 -19.84 4.70 -1.49
C SER A 376 -20.88 4.92 -0.39
N ASP A 377 -22.06 5.49 -0.65
CA ASP A 377 -23.16 5.71 0.33
C ASP A 377 -23.63 4.40 1.02
N PHE A 378 -23.41 3.23 0.42
CA PHE A 378 -23.92 1.94 0.90
C PHE A 378 -22.85 0.98 1.46
N ASN A 379 -21.57 1.37 1.40
CA ASN A 379 -20.45 0.53 1.84
C ASN A 379 -20.17 0.67 3.36
N SER A 380 -19.65 -0.39 3.99
CA SER A 380 -19.05 -0.28 5.33
C SER A 380 -17.85 0.65 5.34
N GLN A 381 -17.48 1.08 6.53
CA GLN A 381 -16.29 1.91 6.73
C GLN A 381 -15.02 1.17 6.32
N HIS A 382 -14.93 -0.13 6.59
CA HIS A 382 -13.77 -0.92 6.16
C HIS A 382 -13.65 -0.99 4.64
N LEU A 383 -14.76 -1.26 3.93
CA LEU A 383 -14.75 -1.29 2.47
C LEU A 383 -14.46 0.09 1.87
N ILE A 384 -14.95 1.17 2.49
CA ILE A 384 -14.57 2.54 2.10
C ILE A 384 -13.06 2.73 2.25
N ALA A 385 -12.47 2.34 3.39
CA ALA A 385 -11.03 2.49 3.59
C ALA A 385 -10.20 1.72 2.54
N MET A 386 -10.61 0.50 2.19
CA MET A 386 -9.96 -0.25 1.10
C MET A 386 -10.05 0.47 -0.25
N MET A 387 -11.20 1.06 -0.57
CA MET A 387 -11.39 1.85 -1.80
C MET A 387 -10.56 3.14 -1.78
N LEU A 388 -10.49 3.84 -0.65
CA LEU A 388 -9.67 5.03 -0.47
C LEU A 388 -8.18 4.71 -0.63
N LYS A 389 -7.73 3.57 -0.07
CA LYS A 389 -6.36 3.07 -0.22
C LYS A 389 -6.06 2.80 -1.69
N SER A 390 -6.92 2.05 -2.38
CA SER A 390 -6.66 1.70 -3.78
C SER A 390 -6.52 2.94 -4.65
N THR A 391 -7.38 3.95 -4.48
CA THR A 391 -7.30 5.18 -5.28
C THR A 391 -6.20 6.14 -4.85
N GLY A 392 -5.43 5.84 -3.79
CA GLY A 392 -4.42 6.76 -3.25
C GLY A 392 -5.03 8.04 -2.69
N ALA A 393 -6.25 7.98 -2.17
CA ALA A 393 -6.99 9.14 -1.68
C ALA A 393 -6.58 9.60 -0.26
N PHE A 394 -5.79 8.79 0.43
CA PHE A 394 -5.19 9.17 1.71
C PHE A 394 -4.01 10.11 1.51
N ASP A 395 -3.81 10.99 2.49
CA ASP A 395 -2.77 12.02 2.48
C ASP A 395 -1.42 11.49 3.00
N TYR A 396 -1.41 10.37 3.73
CA TYR A 396 -0.18 9.66 4.11
C TYR A 396 0.66 9.29 2.88
N ASN A 397 1.95 9.62 2.93
CA ASN A 397 2.89 9.28 1.85
C ASN A 397 3.75 8.07 2.20
N PHE A 398 4.56 8.17 3.26
CA PHE A 398 5.53 7.14 3.61
C PHE A 398 6.04 7.31 5.05
N THR A 399 6.79 6.31 5.52
CA THR A 399 7.51 6.36 6.79
C THR A 399 9.00 6.28 6.52
N THR A 400 9.78 7.18 7.10
CA THR A 400 11.25 7.08 7.09
C THR A 400 11.73 6.61 8.45
N VAL A 401 12.66 5.67 8.50
CA VAL A 401 13.26 5.14 9.73
C VAL A 401 14.77 5.18 9.58
N ASP A 402 15.49 5.58 10.62
CA ASP A 402 16.94 5.43 10.67
C ASP A 402 17.36 3.97 10.86
N GLU A 403 18.66 3.69 10.71
CA GLU A 403 19.19 2.32 10.78
C GLU A 403 19.04 1.71 12.18
N ASP A 404 19.26 2.50 13.22
CA ASP A 404 19.15 2.07 14.61
C ASP A 404 17.70 2.02 15.13
N ASN A 405 16.74 2.53 14.35
CA ASN A 405 15.32 2.66 14.71
C ASN A 405 15.08 3.54 15.95
N ILE A 406 15.98 4.48 16.23
CA ILE A 406 15.80 5.48 17.29
C ILE A 406 14.89 6.61 16.81
N THR A 407 15.06 7.03 15.55
CA THR A 407 14.35 8.14 14.93
C THR A 407 13.54 7.64 13.74
N PHE A 408 12.31 8.11 13.65
CA PHE A 408 11.48 7.89 12.47
C PHE A 408 10.52 9.05 12.26
N SER A 409 10.02 9.17 11.04
CA SER A 409 9.04 10.18 10.67
C SER A 409 7.90 9.53 9.89
N PHE A 410 6.68 9.84 10.31
CA PHE A 410 5.49 9.61 9.48
C PHE A 410 5.26 10.84 8.61
N CYS A 411 5.24 10.64 7.30
CA CYS A 411 5.24 11.72 6.31
C CYS A 411 3.90 11.75 5.56
N PHE A 412 3.30 12.93 5.44
CA PHE A 412 2.02 13.11 4.75
C PHE A 412 1.93 14.46 4.06
N SER A 413 1.15 14.52 3.00
CA SER A 413 0.89 15.73 2.21
C SER A 413 -0.46 16.30 2.60
N ASP A 414 -0.56 17.62 2.79
CA ASP A 414 -1.86 18.24 3.07
C ASP A 414 -2.10 19.42 2.14
N TYR A 415 -3.34 19.61 1.70
CA TYR A 415 -3.76 20.79 0.95
C TYR A 415 -4.43 21.81 1.89
N VAL A 416 -3.60 22.72 2.41
CA VAL A 416 -4.03 23.74 3.36
C VAL A 416 -4.87 24.80 2.64
N ARG A 417 -5.98 25.21 3.27
CA ARG A 417 -6.92 26.24 2.77
C ARG A 417 -7.15 27.33 3.83
N SER A 418 -6.07 27.92 4.33
CA SER A 418 -6.11 29.00 5.33
C SER A 418 -6.03 30.38 4.66
N SER A 419 -6.27 31.45 5.44
CA SER A 419 -6.03 32.83 4.99
C SER A 419 -4.57 33.08 4.61
N ASP A 420 -3.65 32.49 5.36
CA ASP A 420 -2.21 32.81 5.29
C ASP A 420 -1.49 31.97 4.23
N TYR A 421 -2.00 30.76 3.98
CA TYR A 421 -1.49 29.86 2.95
C TYR A 421 -2.59 29.00 2.34
N LYS A 422 -2.57 28.93 1.01
CA LYS A 422 -3.38 28.03 0.20
C LYS A 422 -2.49 27.25 -0.76
N GLY A 423 -2.38 25.95 -0.57
CA GLY A 423 -1.52 25.10 -1.41
C GLY A 423 -1.17 23.78 -0.75
N GLN A 424 -0.38 22.99 -1.47
CA GLN A 424 0.16 21.74 -0.97
C GLN A 424 1.26 22.00 0.06
N THR A 425 1.26 21.21 1.12
CA THR A 425 2.25 21.22 2.18
C THR A 425 2.70 19.79 2.40
N PHE A 426 3.92 19.64 2.89
CA PHE A 426 4.42 18.36 3.34
C PHE A 426 4.71 18.44 4.82
N ASN A 427 4.20 17.46 5.54
CA ASN A 427 4.20 17.44 6.99
C ASN A 427 4.90 16.17 7.47
N THR A 428 5.60 16.28 8.58
CA THR A 428 6.24 15.15 9.24
C THR A 428 5.82 15.08 10.70
N ILE A 429 5.57 13.88 11.19
CA ILE A 429 5.43 13.58 12.62
C ILE A 429 6.65 12.77 13.00
N ARG A 430 7.67 13.44 13.53
CA ARG A 430 8.99 12.89 13.81
C ARG A 430 9.12 12.47 15.27
N PHE A 431 9.49 11.22 15.50
CA PHE A 431 9.93 10.71 16.80
C PHE A 431 11.45 10.78 16.89
N ASN A 432 11.99 11.28 18.01
CA ASN A 432 13.44 11.45 18.23
C ASN A 432 14.02 10.50 19.29
N GLY A 433 13.37 9.37 19.54
CA GLY A 433 13.69 8.43 20.63
C GLY A 433 12.94 8.69 21.92
N THR A 434 12.39 9.89 22.12
CA THR A 434 11.66 10.26 23.36
C THR A 434 10.30 10.86 23.11
N THR A 435 10.19 11.80 22.18
CA THR A 435 8.99 12.61 21.96
C THR A 435 8.72 12.79 20.47
N PHE A 436 7.47 13.11 20.15
CA PHE A 436 7.07 13.49 18.81
C PHE A 436 7.10 15.00 18.61
N LYS A 437 7.63 15.44 17.46
CA LYS A 437 7.53 16.80 16.95
C LYS A 437 6.87 16.78 15.58
N GLN A 438 6.12 17.84 15.28
CA GLN A 438 5.54 18.04 13.95
C GLN A 438 6.33 19.12 13.22
N ASP A 439 6.65 18.88 11.96
CA ASP A 439 7.23 19.87 11.05
C ASP A 439 6.39 19.96 9.78
N LYS A 440 6.49 21.10 9.09
CA LYS A 440 5.72 21.45 7.91
C LYS A 440 6.54 22.32 6.96
N ILE A 441 6.59 21.93 5.70
CA ILE A 441 7.11 22.73 4.61
C ILE A 441 6.01 23.09 3.61
N ASN A 442 6.05 24.30 3.06
CA ASN A 442 5.10 24.78 2.07
C ASN A 442 5.63 24.47 0.66
N LEU A 443 4.86 23.75 -0.14
CA LEU A 443 5.28 23.30 -1.48
C LEU A 443 4.67 24.16 -2.59
N LYS A 444 4.86 25.47 -2.48
CA LYS A 444 4.34 26.40 -3.49
C LYS A 444 5.18 26.29 -4.76
N SER A 445 4.57 25.76 -5.83
CA SER A 445 5.22 25.58 -7.13
C SER A 445 4.37 26.06 -8.29
N LYS A 446 5.02 26.38 -9.41
CA LYS A 446 4.35 26.64 -10.71
C LYS A 446 4.19 25.37 -11.54
N ALA A 447 4.67 24.22 -11.04
CA ALA A 447 4.55 22.94 -11.71
C ALA A 447 3.09 22.58 -11.98
N SER A 448 2.84 21.91 -13.11
CA SER A 448 1.50 21.41 -13.46
C SER A 448 1.11 20.19 -12.64
N LYS A 449 2.11 19.39 -12.24
CA LYS A 449 1.99 18.29 -11.30
C LYS A 449 3.25 18.26 -10.45
N SER A 450 3.11 17.95 -9.16
CA SER A 450 4.22 17.70 -8.26
C SER A 450 3.98 16.39 -7.54
N ARG A 451 5.07 15.73 -7.15
CA ARG A 451 5.05 14.49 -6.41
C ARG A 451 6.18 14.48 -5.41
N ILE A 452 5.88 13.93 -4.24
CA ILE A 452 6.84 13.77 -3.16
C ILE A 452 7.15 12.29 -3.03
N LEU A 453 8.43 11.98 -3.00
CA LEU A 453 8.96 10.64 -2.90
C LEU A 453 9.91 10.56 -1.70
N PRO A 454 10.03 9.38 -1.08
CA PRO A 454 10.99 9.20 0.01
C PRO A 454 12.41 9.48 -0.48
N ALA A 455 13.25 9.95 0.44
CA ALA A 455 14.68 10.13 0.21
C ALA A 455 15.50 9.62 1.41
N LYS A 456 16.80 9.90 1.40
CA LYS A 456 17.66 9.62 2.54
C LYS A 456 17.15 10.31 3.82
N PRO A 457 17.44 9.76 5.03
CA PRO A 457 16.97 10.32 6.29
C PRO A 457 17.19 11.83 6.40
N GLY A 458 16.16 12.56 6.86
CA GLY A 458 16.19 14.03 6.97
C GLY A 458 15.96 14.77 5.65
N SER A 459 15.55 14.08 4.58
CA SER A 459 15.22 14.71 3.30
C SER A 459 14.04 14.03 2.61
N ILE A 460 13.46 14.72 1.64
CA ILE A 460 12.48 14.20 0.70
C ILE A 460 12.91 14.51 -0.73
N MET A 461 12.40 13.77 -1.70
CA MET A 461 12.56 14.11 -3.11
C MET A 461 11.27 14.72 -3.65
N ILE A 462 11.40 15.89 -4.26
CA ILE A 462 10.31 16.58 -4.93
C ILE A 462 10.53 16.46 -6.43
N MET A 463 9.54 15.88 -7.12
CA MET A 463 9.49 15.72 -8.56
C MET A 463 8.40 16.63 -9.14
N GLU A 464 8.77 17.49 -10.08
CA GLU A 464 7.89 18.53 -10.62
C GLU A 464 7.81 18.46 -12.14
N TYR A 465 6.60 18.33 -12.67
CA TYR A 465 6.35 18.33 -14.11
C TYR A 465 5.74 19.64 -14.59
N TYR A 466 6.45 20.30 -15.50
CA TYR A 466 6.05 21.56 -16.14
C TYR A 466 5.48 21.27 -17.53
N LYS A 467 4.15 21.16 -17.64
CA LYS A 467 3.47 20.72 -18.88
C LYS A 467 3.77 21.61 -20.08
N LYS A 468 3.89 22.94 -19.88
CA LYS A 468 4.19 23.90 -20.94
C LYS A 468 5.59 23.72 -21.51
N ASP A 469 6.55 23.48 -20.61
CA ASP A 469 7.97 23.34 -20.96
C ASP A 469 8.35 21.91 -21.32
N LYS A 470 7.43 20.95 -21.12
CA LYS A 470 7.65 19.50 -21.23
C LYS A 470 8.89 19.07 -20.43
N ARG A 471 9.06 19.65 -19.26
CA ARG A 471 10.22 19.49 -18.38
C ARG A 471 9.84 18.77 -17.11
N LEU A 472 10.71 17.87 -16.66
CA LEU A 472 10.64 17.21 -15.36
C LEU A 472 11.87 17.64 -14.54
N ASP A 473 11.63 18.21 -13.37
CA ASP A 473 12.68 18.60 -12.43
C ASP A 473 12.59 17.74 -11.18
N CYS A 474 13.74 17.36 -10.64
CA CYS A 474 13.84 16.60 -9.39
C CYS A 474 14.86 17.28 -8.49
N HIS A 475 14.54 17.45 -7.21
CA HIS A 475 15.47 17.97 -6.21
C HIS A 475 15.20 17.35 -4.84
N LEU A 476 16.21 17.42 -3.97
CA LEU A 476 16.08 17.00 -2.58
C LEU A 476 15.80 18.22 -1.70
N GLU A 477 14.80 18.11 -0.85
CA GLU A 477 14.45 19.13 0.14
C GLU A 477 14.69 18.57 1.54
N LYS A 478 15.29 19.36 2.43
CA LYS A 478 15.55 18.96 3.81
C LYS A 478 14.27 19.06 4.65
N ILE A 479 14.11 18.14 5.59
CA ILE A 479 13.03 18.14 6.58
C ILE A 479 13.66 18.11 7.98
N SER A 480 13.08 18.83 8.95
CA SER A 480 13.76 19.16 10.21
C SER A 480 13.82 18.06 11.27
#